data_AF-A0A538LGB3-F1
#
_entry.id   AF-A0A538LGB3-F1
#
_cell.length_a   1.000
_cell.length_b   1.000
_cell.length_c   1.000
_cell.angle_alpha   90.00
_cell.angle_beta   90.00
_cell.angle_gamma   90.00
#
_symmetry.space_group_name_H-M   'P 1'
#
loop_
_entity.id
_entity.type
_entity.pdbx_description
1 polymer ?
#
loop_
_entity_poly.entity_id
_entity_poly.type
_entity_poly.pdbx_seq_one_letter_code
_entity_poly.pdbx_strand_id
1 'polypeptide(L)'
;MAVTFDGSLDGIDWTQAKADLAADHFDNGRSADALRRSFESSQHVAFARDSGRVVGMARMLADAVPGQHIGLQTDDAQAFYASFGYNPQPEFWSLVVGRWLDNDANR
;
A
#
# COMPACT_ATOMS: atom_id res chain seq x y z
N MET A 1 17.82 17.46 2.18
CA MET A 1 17.83 15.98 2.34
C MET A 1 17.16 15.37 1.13
N ALA A 2 17.69 14.26 0.62
CA ALA A 2 17.11 13.55 -0.52
C ALA A 2 16.36 12.32 0.01
N VAL A 3 15.03 12.37 -0.03
CA VAL A 3 14.19 11.21 0.26
C VAL A 3 14.30 10.24 -0.92
N THR A 4 14.48 8.95 -0.62
CA THR A 4 14.51 7.87 -1.60
C THR A 4 13.30 6.96 -1.43
N PHE A 5 12.89 6.28 -2.50
CA PHE A 5 11.73 5.40 -2.47
C PHE A 5 12.11 3.99 -2.92
N ASP A 6 11.64 2.98 -2.19
CA ASP A 6 11.82 1.57 -2.52
C ASP A 6 10.64 0.71 -2.02
N GLY A 7 10.62 -0.56 -2.41
CA GLY A 7 9.62 -1.53 -1.96
C GLY A 7 10.17 -2.62 -1.04
N SER A 8 11.36 -2.43 -0.45
CA SER A 8 12.01 -3.45 0.38
C SER A 8 11.59 -3.33 1.85
N LEU A 9 11.30 -4.48 2.44
CA LEU A 9 11.05 -4.63 3.88
C LEU A 9 12.35 -4.68 4.70
N ASP A 10 13.50 -4.74 4.03
CA ASP A 10 14.79 -4.90 4.69
C ASP A 10 15.16 -3.67 5.52
N GLY A 11 15.72 -3.93 6.69
CA GLY A 11 16.24 -2.89 7.59
C GLY A 11 15.16 -1.96 8.17
N ILE A 12 13.88 -2.30 8.09
CA ILE A 12 12.82 -1.50 8.70
C ILE A 12 12.78 -1.73 10.22
N ASP A 13 12.96 -0.66 10.97
CA ASP A 13 12.63 -0.63 12.39
C ASP A 13 11.12 -0.36 12.56
N TRP A 14 10.35 -1.43 12.71
CA TRP A 14 8.89 -1.37 12.86
C TRP A 14 8.46 -0.73 14.19
N THR A 15 9.31 -0.76 15.22
CA THR A 15 9.02 -0.10 16.50
C THR A 15 9.14 1.41 16.33
N GLN A 16 10.20 1.87 15.68
CA GLN A 16 10.37 3.29 15.36
C GLN A 16 9.30 3.78 14.40
N ALA A 17 8.98 3.03 13.34
CA ALA A 17 7.94 3.40 12.38
C ALA A 17 6.56 3.56 13.05
N LYS A 18 6.25 2.75 14.07
CA LYS A 18 5.04 2.92 14.90
C LYS A 18 5.10 4.17 15.77
N ALA A 19 6.23 4.43 16.41
CA ALA A 19 6.39 5.64 17.21
C ALA A 19 6.22 6.90 16.35
N ASP A 20 6.71 6.87 15.12
CA ASP A 20 6.61 7.98 14.17
C ASP A 20 5.16 8.21 13.74
N LEU A 21 4.43 7.14 13.37
CA LEU A 21 3.00 7.22 13.08
C LEU A 21 2.18 7.78 14.26
N ALA A 22 2.53 7.42 15.49
CA ALA A 22 1.88 7.94 16.70
C ALA A 22 2.17 9.43 16.92
N ALA A 23 3.42 9.86 16.72
CA ALA A 23 3.82 11.25 16.81
C ALA A 23 3.11 12.12 15.76
N ASP A 24 2.90 11.59 14.55
CA ASP A 24 2.24 12.28 13.44
C ASP A 24 0.70 12.15 13.47
N HIS A 25 0.13 11.54 14.51
CA HIS A 25 -1.31 11.30 14.66
C HIS A 25 -1.95 10.47 13.52
N PHE A 26 -1.16 9.60 12.87
CA PHE A 26 -1.62 8.69 11.81
C PHE A 26 -1.75 7.23 12.29
N ASP A 27 -1.48 7.00 13.57
CA ASP A 27 -1.52 5.68 14.20
C ASP A 27 -2.93 5.12 14.37
N ASN A 28 -3.12 3.84 14.04
CA ASN A 28 -4.41 3.14 14.17
C ASN A 28 -4.49 2.19 15.37
N GLY A 29 -3.57 2.30 16.34
CA GLY A 29 -3.56 1.51 17.57
C GLY A 29 -3.02 0.08 17.43
N ARG A 30 -2.67 -0.38 16.22
CA ARG A 30 -2.10 -1.72 16.01
C ARG A 30 -0.68 -1.84 16.57
N SER A 31 -0.24 -3.01 17.01
CA SER A 31 1.16 -3.22 17.40
C SER A 31 2.12 -3.14 16.21
N ALA A 32 3.41 -2.93 16.48
CA ALA A 32 4.47 -2.97 15.45
C ALA A 32 4.49 -4.31 14.69
N ASP A 33 4.32 -5.43 15.39
CA ASP A 33 4.23 -6.75 14.76
C ASP A 33 2.98 -6.93 13.88
N ALA A 34 1.84 -6.36 14.27
CA ALA A 34 0.65 -6.39 13.44
C ALA A 34 0.82 -5.52 12.18
N LEU A 35 1.51 -4.38 12.30
CA LEU A 35 1.87 -3.53 11.17
C LEU A 35 2.85 -4.25 10.22
N ARG A 36 3.94 -4.80 10.73
CA ARG A 36 4.92 -5.58 9.96
C ARG A 36 4.25 -6.70 9.15
N ARG A 37 3.47 -7.56 9.82
CA ARG A 37 2.75 -8.65 9.15
C ARG A 37 1.81 -8.17 8.04
N SER A 38 1.22 -6.99 8.22
CA SER A 38 0.36 -6.38 7.21
C SER A 38 1.15 -5.96 5.97
N PHE A 39 2.38 -5.46 6.13
CA PHE A 39 3.23 -5.09 4.99
C PHE A 39 3.87 -6.33 4.34
N GLU A 40 4.30 -7.33 5.13
CA GLU A 40 4.78 -8.62 4.63
C GLU A 40 3.72 -9.37 3.82
N SER A 41 2.44 -9.22 4.16
CA SER A 41 1.32 -9.84 3.44
C SER A 41 0.82 -9.01 2.26
N SER A 42 1.47 -7.90 1.90
CA SER A 42 1.04 -7.05 0.80
C SER A 42 1.86 -7.33 -0.45
N GLN A 43 1.20 -7.54 -1.59
CA GLN A 43 1.85 -7.77 -2.89
C GLN A 43 2.67 -6.55 -3.32
N HIS A 44 2.21 -5.35 -2.97
CA HIS A 44 2.89 -4.10 -3.27
C HIS A 44 2.98 -3.18 -2.06
N VAL A 45 4.19 -2.72 -1.78
CA VAL A 45 4.53 -1.78 -0.72
C VAL A 45 5.48 -0.71 -1.25
N ALA A 46 5.43 0.48 -0.66
CA ALA A 46 6.37 1.57 -0.92
C ALA A 46 6.79 2.23 0.39
N PHE A 47 8.09 2.47 0.51
CA PHE A 47 8.72 3.12 1.66
C PHE A 47 9.45 4.38 1.20
N ALA A 48 9.22 5.48 1.90
CA ALA A 48 10.02 6.69 1.77
C ALA A 48 11.13 6.66 2.84
N ARG A 49 12.38 6.84 2.44
CA ARG A 49 13.55 6.77 3.33
C ARG A 49 14.34 8.06 3.31
N ASP A 50 14.67 8.53 4.51
CA ASP A 50 15.61 9.62 4.73
C ASP A 50 16.75 9.10 5.60
N SER A 51 17.97 9.11 5.03
CA SER A 51 19.17 8.68 5.73
C SER A 51 19.05 7.27 6.35
N GLY A 52 18.33 6.37 5.67
CA GLY A 52 18.06 4.98 6.09
C GLY A 52 16.81 4.81 6.97
N ARG A 53 16.29 5.87 7.59
CA ARG A 53 15.05 5.82 8.39
C ARG A 53 13.83 5.87 7.49
N VAL A 54 12.83 5.04 7.81
CA VAL A 54 11.51 5.09 7.15
C VAL A 54 10.75 6.30 7.66
N VAL A 55 10.35 7.19 6.75
CA VAL A 55 9.59 8.42 7.02
C VAL A 55 8.22 8.44 6.34
N GLY A 56 7.89 7.40 5.57
CA GLY A 56 6.60 7.22 4.93
C GLY A 56 6.41 5.78 4.45
N MET A 57 5.17 5.29 4.49
CA MET A 57 4.84 3.91 4.14
C MET A 57 3.48 3.85 3.45
N ALA A 58 3.37 3.05 2.39
CA ALA A 58 2.11 2.74 1.74
C ALA A 58 2.05 1.26 1.35
N ARG A 59 0.85 0.67 1.40
CA ARG A 59 0.56 -0.66 0.88
C ARG A 59 -0.68 -0.62 0.03
N MET A 60 -0.71 -1.37 -1.06
CA MET A 60 -1.96 -1.58 -1.78
C MET A 60 -2.87 -2.52 -0.98
N LEU A 61 -4.16 -2.20 -0.91
CA LEU A 61 -5.17 -2.99 -0.18
C LEU A 61 -5.81 -4.10 -1.05
N ALA A 62 -5.39 -4.25 -2.30
CA ALA A 62 -5.95 -5.26 -3.22
C ALA A 62 -5.89 -6.68 -2.67
N ASP A 63 -4.86 -7.05 -1.91
CA ASP A 63 -4.69 -8.41 -1.38
C ASP A 63 -5.80 -8.86 -0.43
N ALA A 64 -6.57 -7.92 0.13
CA ALA A 64 -7.68 -8.24 1.03
C ALA A 64 -9.00 -8.51 0.30
N VAL A 65 -9.07 -8.26 -1.02
CA VAL A 65 -10.33 -8.25 -1.77
C VAL A 65 -10.21 -9.01 -3.12
N PRO A 66 -9.85 -10.31 -3.11
CA PRO A 66 -9.80 -11.09 -4.34
C PRO A 66 -11.14 -11.07 -5.07
N GLY A 67 -11.07 -10.95 -6.39
CA GLY A 67 -12.22 -10.90 -7.28
C GLY A 67 -13.03 -9.60 -7.26
N GLN A 68 -12.62 -8.59 -6.49
CA GLN A 68 -13.31 -7.30 -6.46
C GLN A 68 -12.80 -6.31 -7.51
N HIS A 69 -13.69 -5.42 -7.93
CA HIS A 69 -13.36 -4.22 -8.69
C HIS A 69 -12.90 -3.13 -7.74
N ILE A 70 -11.73 -2.55 -7.97
CA ILE A 70 -11.30 -1.35 -7.27
C ILE A 70 -11.30 -0.21 -8.28
N GLY A 71 -12.13 0.80 -8.03
CA GLY A 71 -12.12 2.07 -8.75
C GLY A 71 -11.48 3.16 -7.90
N LEU A 72 -10.71 4.04 -8.53
CA LEU A 72 -10.15 5.24 -7.91
C LEU A 72 -10.17 6.42 -8.87
N GLN A 73 -10.14 7.62 -8.31
CA GLN A 73 -9.93 8.86 -9.06
C GLN A 73 -8.56 9.42 -8.70
N THR A 74 -7.88 9.96 -9.70
CA THR A 74 -6.59 10.63 -9.54
C THR A 74 -6.48 11.72 -10.58
N ASP A 75 -5.92 12.85 -10.19
CA ASP A 75 -5.66 14.03 -10.99
C ASP A 75 -4.25 14.03 -11.60
N ASP A 76 -3.23 13.56 -10.87
CA ASP A 76 -1.82 13.61 -11.32
C ASP A 76 -1.00 12.31 -11.17
N ALA A 77 -1.54 11.27 -10.53
CA ALA A 77 -0.82 10.03 -10.24
C ALA A 77 -1.17 8.86 -11.19
N GLN A 78 -1.69 9.14 -12.39
CA GLN A 78 -2.12 8.10 -13.34
C GLN A 78 -1.01 7.09 -13.68
N ALA A 79 0.21 7.58 -13.94
CA ALA A 79 1.36 6.73 -14.25
C ALA A 79 1.72 5.80 -13.08
N PHE A 80 1.58 6.28 -11.84
CA PHE A 80 1.78 5.48 -10.64
C PHE A 80 0.74 4.35 -10.56
N TYR A 81 -0.55 4.65 -10.72
CA TYR A 81 -1.59 3.61 -10.69
C TYR A 81 -1.53 2.63 -11.87
N ALA A 82 -1.15 3.10 -13.06
CA ALA A 82 -0.89 2.23 -14.20
C ALA A 82 0.19 1.18 -13.89
N SER A 83 1.23 1.54 -13.12
CA SER A 83 2.28 0.60 -12.70
C SER A 83 1.78 -0.53 -11.80
N PHE A 84 0.63 -0.34 -11.13
CA PHE A 84 -0.05 -1.37 -10.33
C PHE A 84 -1.15 -2.12 -11.12
N GLY A 85 -1.22 -1.94 -12.43
CA GLY A 85 -2.18 -2.62 -13.30
C GLY A 85 -3.57 -1.97 -13.37
N TYR A 86 -3.74 -0.77 -12.81
CA TYR A 86 -4.98 -0.01 -13.05
C TYR A 86 -5.04 0.46 -14.50
N ASN A 87 -6.23 0.40 -15.08
CA ASN A 87 -6.50 0.83 -16.44
C ASN A 87 -7.48 2.01 -16.45
N PRO A 88 -7.33 2.96 -17.38
CA PRO A 88 -8.28 4.05 -17.51
C PRO A 88 -9.66 3.51 -17.90
N GLN A 89 -10.67 4.05 -17.25
CA GLN A 89 -12.09 3.98 -17.61
C GLN A 89 -12.54 5.40 -17.98
N PRO A 90 -13.70 5.57 -18.64
CA PRO A 90 -14.11 6.90 -19.10
C PRO A 90 -14.22 7.94 -17.97
N GLU A 91 -14.58 7.52 -16.74
CA GLU A 91 -14.75 8.42 -15.60
C GLU A 91 -13.77 8.20 -14.43
N PHE A 92 -12.99 7.11 -14.41
CA PHE A 92 -12.12 6.74 -13.28
C PHE A 92 -11.01 5.75 -13.71
N TRP A 93 -10.14 5.35 -12.80
CA TRP A 93 -9.13 4.30 -13.04
C TRP A 93 -9.51 3.05 -12.27
N SER A 94 -9.30 1.87 -12.86
CA SER A 94 -9.74 0.64 -12.20
C SER A 94 -8.84 -0.58 -12.39
N LEU A 95 -8.87 -1.45 -11.39
CA LEU A 95 -8.22 -2.76 -11.38
C LEU A 95 -9.23 -3.81 -10.92
N VAL A 96 -9.24 -4.97 -11.57
CA VAL A 96 -9.87 -6.18 -11.01
C VAL A 96 -8.77 -6.95 -10.28
N VAL A 97 -8.97 -7.20 -8.99
CA VAL A 97 -8.01 -7.98 -8.20
C VAL A 97 -8.13 -9.45 -8.58
N GLY A 98 -7.14 -9.97 -9.29
CA GLY A 98 -7.17 -11.35 -9.79
C GLY A 98 -8.24 -11.52 -10.89
N ARG A 99 -9.21 -12.41 -10.69
CA ARG A 99 -10.28 -12.71 -11.66
C ARG A 99 -11.63 -12.20 -11.14
N TRP A 100 -12.39 -11.54 -12.01
CA TRP A 100 -13.69 -10.95 -11.67
C TRP A 100 -14.61 -11.92 -10.92
N LEU A 101 -15.10 -11.47 -9.75
CA LEU A 101 -15.97 -12.22 -8.83
C LEU A 101 -15.46 -13.60 -8.40
N ASP A 102 -14.17 -13.89 -8.58
CA ASP A 102 -13.54 -15.10 -8.05
C ASP A 102 -13.21 -14.92 -6.57
N ASN A 103 -14.22 -15.12 -5.73
CA ASN A 103 -14.13 -15.06 -4.27
C ASN A 103 -15.06 -16.09 -3.64
N ASP A 104 -14.86 -16.34 -2.34
CA ASP A 104 -15.57 -17.41 -1.62
C ASP A 104 -17.10 -17.23 -1.58
N ALA A 105 -17.60 -16.00 -1.71
CA ALA A 105 -19.04 -15.75 -1.77
C ALA A 105 -19.70 -16.21 -3.09
N ASN A 106 -18.89 -16.44 -4.14
CA ASN A 106 -19.35 -16.87 -5.46
C ASN A 106 -18.87 -18.29 -5.83
N ARG A 107 -18.42 -19.08 -4.83
CA ARG A 107 -18.02 -20.49 -4.99
C ARG A 107 -19.10 -21.44 -4.51
#